data_AF-A0A1F4UUP8-F1
#
_entry.id   AF-A0A1F4UUP8-F1
#
_cell.length_a   1.000
_cell.length_b   1.000
_cell.length_c   1.000
_cell.angle_alpha   90.00
_cell.angle_beta   90.00
_cell.angle_gamma   90.00
#
_symmetry.space_group_name_H-M   'P 1'
#
loop_
_entity.id
_entity.type
_entity.pdbx_description
1 polymer ?
#
loop_
_entity_poly.entity_id
_entity_poly.type
_entity_poly.pdbx_seq_one_letter_code
_entity_poly.pdbx_strand_id
1 'polypeptide(L)'
;MNIKELILKLALEQGKIKTSDVVKAIDSTKSRQHVNSVIRSMVSNGLLLKGGATAGSFYVLPQNVHLIGNEVTVKLKREGLEEHKIFNDLKEKAPFINELKENISSVLFYAFTEMLNNAIEHSRSRYVEISIRKDEKDITFIIRDFGVGVFRNVMQERKLKSPLEAIQDLLKGKTTTQPHSHAGEGIFFTSKVADIFILESFGHRLRIDNTIKDIFIEELAPQKKGTKVIFVLSLGSKKHLADVFNQFVTEPGEVGFDKTEIKVRLYASGTVYISRSQARRILAGLNKFKTIILDFDRVTTVGQAFADEIFRVFQQKYPDIEVVPINMAESVQFMVDRVEKPAHLK
;
A
#
# COMPACT_ATOMS: atom_id res chain seq x y z
N MET A 1 48.71 14.82 9.77
CA MET A 1 47.36 14.69 9.19
C MET A 1 46.38 14.33 10.30
N ASN A 2 45.34 15.12 10.53
CA ASN A 2 44.31 14.81 11.52
C ASN A 2 43.45 13.62 11.01
N ILE A 3 42.86 12.82 11.91
CA ILE A 3 41.96 11.72 11.54
C ILE A 3 40.85 12.18 10.61
N LYS A 4 40.29 13.38 10.83
CA LYS A 4 39.22 13.91 9.96
C LYS A 4 39.70 14.09 8.52
N GLU A 5 40.89 14.68 8.34
CA GLU A 5 41.50 14.86 7.02
C GLU A 5 41.80 13.52 6.37
N LEU A 6 42.30 12.54 7.14
CA LEU A 6 42.59 11.19 6.66
C LEU A 6 41.32 10.49 6.15
N ILE A 7 40.24 10.59 6.92
CA ILE A 7 38.94 10.04 6.55
C ILE A 7 38.42 10.68 5.25
N LEU A 8 38.49 12.01 5.11
CA LEU A 8 38.07 12.70 3.89
C LEU A 8 38.90 12.31 2.68
N LYS A 9 40.23 12.22 2.83
CA LYS A 9 41.13 11.77 1.78
C LYS A 9 40.81 10.35 1.33
N LEU A 10 40.66 9.42 2.26
CA LEU A 10 40.29 8.04 1.95
C LEU A 10 38.93 7.96 1.25
N ALA A 11 37.95 8.77 1.68
CA ALA A 11 36.63 8.81 1.07
C ALA A 11 36.65 9.42 -0.35
N LEU A 12 37.53 10.39 -0.62
CA LEU A 12 37.77 10.94 -1.96
C LEU A 12 38.40 9.90 -2.89
N GLU A 13 39.40 9.16 -2.41
CA GLU A 13 40.17 8.20 -3.22
C GLU A 13 39.39 6.89 -3.49
N GLN A 14 38.66 6.39 -2.50
CA GLN A 14 38.03 5.05 -2.57
C GLN A 14 36.54 5.09 -2.90
N GLY A 15 35.89 6.26 -2.80
CA GLY A 15 34.45 6.44 -2.96
C GLY A 15 33.62 5.88 -1.78
N LYS A 16 33.91 4.64 -1.34
CA LYS A 16 33.35 3.98 -0.15
C LYS A 16 34.46 3.63 0.83
N ILE A 17 34.28 4.02 2.09
CA ILE A 17 35.23 3.67 3.17
C ILE A 17 34.52 2.96 4.32
N LYS A 18 35.14 1.95 4.90
CA LYS A 18 34.69 1.33 6.17
C LYS A 18 35.54 1.83 7.32
N THR A 19 35.03 1.69 8.55
CA THR A 19 35.83 1.95 9.75
C THR A 19 37.12 1.12 9.75
N SER A 20 37.11 -0.11 9.20
CA SER A 20 38.30 -0.95 9.07
C SER A 20 39.38 -0.33 8.18
N ASP A 21 38.99 0.41 7.15
CA ASP A 21 39.93 1.00 6.18
C ASP A 21 40.65 2.19 6.81
N VAL A 22 39.91 2.98 7.59
CA VAL A 22 40.46 4.07 8.41
C VAL A 22 41.39 3.52 9.51
N VAL A 23 40.99 2.43 10.18
CA VAL A 23 41.83 1.79 11.21
C VAL A 23 43.13 1.23 10.62
N LYS A 24 43.09 0.63 9.42
CA LYS A 24 44.29 0.16 8.71
C LYS A 24 45.22 1.29 8.28
N ALA A 25 44.66 2.45 7.93
CA ALA A 25 45.40 3.61 7.48
C ALA A 25 46.00 4.44 8.62
N ILE A 26 45.61 4.19 9.88
CA ILE A 26 46.17 4.85 11.05
C ILE A 26 47.29 4.00 11.64
N ASP A 27 48.46 4.60 11.82
CA ASP A 27 49.60 3.96 12.43
C ASP A 27 49.38 3.85 13.96
N SER A 28 48.93 2.66 14.39
CA SER A 28 48.85 2.01 15.73
C SER A 28 48.48 2.80 17.01
N THR A 29 48.34 4.12 16.97
CA THR A 29 48.29 5.00 18.16
C THR A 29 46.87 5.32 18.64
N LYS A 30 45.81 4.95 17.90
CA LYS A 30 44.43 5.30 18.25
C LYS A 30 43.48 4.11 18.22
N SER A 31 42.62 4.02 19.22
CA SER A 31 41.66 2.93 19.36
C SER A 31 40.54 2.99 18.31
N ARG A 32 40.01 1.84 17.91
CA ARG A 32 38.83 1.73 17.03
C ARG A 32 37.61 2.50 17.54
N GLN A 33 37.50 2.66 18.86
CA GLN A 33 36.43 3.44 19.50
C GLN A 33 36.55 4.93 19.18
N HIS A 34 37.77 5.49 19.19
CA HIS A 34 38.01 6.88 18.83
C HIS A 34 37.70 7.15 17.35
N VAL A 35 38.10 6.25 16.44
CA VAL A 35 37.76 6.36 15.00
C VAL A 35 36.24 6.37 14.80
N ASN A 36 35.51 5.46 15.46
CA ASN A 36 34.05 5.43 15.41
C ASN A 36 33.41 6.73 15.93
N SER A 37 33.94 7.31 17.02
CA SER A 37 33.44 8.58 17.55
C SER A 37 33.62 9.72 16.56
N VAL A 38 34.77 9.78 15.88
CA VAL A 38 35.03 10.83 14.88
C VAL A 38 34.16 10.65 13.65
N ILE A 39 34.02 9.42 13.13
CA ILE A 39 33.12 9.14 12.00
C ILE A 39 31.67 9.50 12.36
N ARG A 40 31.19 9.14 13.56
CA ARG A 40 29.85 9.52 14.03
C ARG A 40 29.66 11.04 14.04
N SER A 41 30.66 11.79 14.53
CA SER A 41 30.64 13.25 14.50
C SER A 41 30.66 13.81 13.08
N MET A 42 31.38 13.17 12.14
CA MET A 42 31.39 13.61 10.73
C MET A 42 30.05 13.33 10.04
N VAL A 43 29.39 12.21 10.37
CA VAL A 43 28.03 11.90 9.89
C VAL A 43 27.01 12.88 10.47
N SER A 44 27.06 13.17 11.78
CA SER A 44 26.13 14.10 12.42
C SER A 44 26.26 15.54 11.88
N ASN A 45 27.46 15.91 11.40
CA ASN A 45 27.73 17.21 10.80
C ASN A 45 27.57 17.21 9.26
N GLY A 46 27.05 16.14 8.66
CA GLY A 46 26.80 16.07 7.21
C GLY A 46 28.05 15.97 6.33
N LEU A 47 29.24 15.78 6.90
CA LEU A 47 30.50 15.63 6.15
C LEU A 47 30.66 14.24 5.54
N LEU A 48 29.95 13.25 6.08
CA LEU A 48 29.87 11.89 5.55
C LEU A 48 28.44 11.41 5.59
N LEU A 49 28.08 10.57 4.61
CA LEU A 49 26.84 9.81 4.61
C LEU A 49 27.16 8.35 4.92
N LYS A 50 26.31 7.70 5.71
CA LYS A 50 26.48 6.28 6.09
C LYS A 50 25.63 5.39 5.18
N GLY A 51 26.25 4.36 4.62
CA GLY A 51 25.58 3.26 3.92
C GLY A 51 25.76 1.92 4.62
N GLY A 52 24.84 0.98 4.38
CA GLY A 52 24.89 -0.38 4.95
C GLY A 52 24.64 -0.48 6.47
N ALA A 53 24.36 -1.69 6.95
CA ALA A 53 24.03 -1.96 8.36
C ALA A 53 25.08 -2.83 9.07
N THR A 54 25.29 -2.59 10.37
CA THR A 54 26.16 -3.39 11.26
C THR A 54 27.57 -3.63 10.72
N ALA A 55 27.99 -4.88 10.49
CA ALA A 55 29.32 -5.23 9.96
C ALA A 55 29.53 -4.80 8.49
N GLY A 56 28.44 -4.51 7.77
CA GLY A 56 28.45 -4.00 6.41
C GLY A 56 28.42 -2.47 6.29
N SER A 57 28.52 -1.73 7.41
CA SER A 57 28.49 -0.26 7.34
C SER A 57 29.73 0.31 6.64
N PHE A 58 29.48 1.23 5.71
CA PHE A 58 30.46 2.02 4.99
C PHE A 58 30.03 3.49 4.97
N TYR A 59 30.92 4.38 4.56
CA TYR A 59 30.71 5.81 4.56
C TYR A 59 31.18 6.37 3.22
N VAL A 60 30.47 7.38 2.73
CA VAL A 60 30.76 8.06 1.46
C VAL A 60 30.68 9.57 1.68
N LEU A 61 31.29 10.34 0.79
CA LEU A 61 31.10 11.79 0.76
C LEU A 61 29.68 12.12 0.26
N PRO A 62 29.10 13.27 0.64
CA PRO A 62 27.79 13.70 0.17
C PRO A 62 27.63 13.68 -1.37
N GLN A 63 28.67 14.10 -2.10
CA GLN A 63 28.71 14.04 -3.57
C GLN A 63 28.63 12.61 -4.14
N ASN A 64 28.96 11.61 -3.34
CA ASN A 64 28.96 10.20 -3.70
C ASN A 64 27.74 9.46 -3.12
N VAL A 65 26.64 10.15 -2.83
CA VAL A 65 25.42 9.55 -2.25
C VAL A 65 24.90 8.36 -3.06
N HIS A 66 25.07 8.38 -4.39
CA HIS A 66 24.72 7.27 -5.29
C HIS A 66 25.41 5.95 -4.93
N LEU A 67 26.55 5.98 -4.21
CA LEU A 67 27.27 4.81 -3.76
C LEU A 67 26.63 4.14 -2.52
N ILE A 68 25.78 4.82 -1.75
CA ILE A 68 25.10 4.24 -0.58
C ILE A 68 24.15 3.10 -0.95
N GLY A 69 23.82 2.98 -2.24
CA GLY A 69 22.83 2.06 -2.74
C GLY A 69 21.46 2.69 -2.65
N ASN A 70 20.62 2.38 -3.63
CA ASN A 70 19.28 2.94 -3.68
C ASN A 70 18.26 2.07 -2.93
N GLU A 71 18.71 1.18 -2.04
CA GLU A 71 17.84 0.29 -1.27
C GLU A 71 18.31 0.21 0.18
N VAL A 72 17.36 0.29 1.11
CA VAL A 72 17.59 0.08 2.54
C VAL A 72 16.61 -0.98 3.02
N THR A 73 17.16 -2.04 3.61
CA THR A 73 16.36 -3.10 4.27
C THR A 73 16.66 -3.12 5.76
N VAL A 74 15.59 -3.14 6.57
CA VAL A 74 15.67 -3.27 8.03
C VAL A 74 14.73 -4.37 8.52
N LYS A 75 15.13 -5.05 9.60
CA LYS A 75 14.31 -6.01 10.31
C LYS A 75 14.18 -5.54 11.75
N LEU A 76 12.96 -5.24 12.17
CA LEU A 76 12.66 -4.60 13.45
C LEU A 76 11.80 -5.51 14.29
N LYS A 77 12.01 -5.52 15.62
CA LYS A 77 11.05 -6.15 16.54
C LYS A 77 9.78 -5.30 16.51
N ARG A 78 8.61 -5.92 16.33
CA ARG A 78 7.32 -5.22 16.16
C ARG A 78 6.90 -4.41 17.39
N GLU A 79 7.24 -4.93 18.57
CA GLU A 79 6.83 -4.35 19.86
C GLU A 79 7.48 -2.97 20.08
N GLY A 80 6.66 -1.95 20.35
CA GLY A 80 7.10 -0.57 20.59
C GLY A 80 7.49 0.20 19.33
N LEU A 81 7.17 -0.31 18.13
CA LEU A 81 7.35 0.46 16.90
C LEU A 81 6.26 1.53 16.77
N GLU A 82 6.68 2.68 16.26
CA GLU A 82 5.81 3.77 15.83
C GLU A 82 6.18 4.10 14.38
N GLU A 83 5.20 3.98 13.50
CA GLU A 83 5.37 4.05 12.05
C GLU A 83 6.04 5.33 11.56
N HIS A 84 5.65 6.47 12.12
CA HIS A 84 6.23 7.78 11.77
C HIS A 84 7.70 7.91 12.20
N LYS A 85 8.08 7.36 13.37
CA LYS A 85 9.49 7.34 13.82
C LYS A 85 10.34 6.47 12.91
N ILE A 86 9.83 5.30 12.53
CA ILE A 86 10.54 4.40 11.61
C ILE A 86 10.73 5.04 10.22
N PHE A 87 9.74 5.78 9.72
CA PHE A 87 9.91 6.50 8.46
C PHE A 87 11.01 7.57 8.55
N ASN A 88 11.08 8.32 9.65
CA ASN A 88 12.14 9.29 9.87
C ASN A 88 13.54 8.62 9.99
N ASP A 89 13.63 7.51 10.71
CA ASP A 89 14.87 6.71 10.77
C ASP A 89 15.30 6.18 9.40
N LEU A 90 14.34 5.87 8.51
CA LEU A 90 14.63 5.46 7.14
C LEU A 90 15.13 6.64 6.30
N LYS A 91 14.61 7.86 6.48
CA LYS A 91 15.14 9.07 5.81
C LYS A 91 16.61 9.32 6.11
N GLU A 92 17.07 9.02 7.32
CA GLU A 92 18.50 9.13 7.68
C GLU A 92 19.36 8.07 6.97
N LYS A 93 18.81 6.87 6.77
CA LYS A 93 19.53 5.72 6.16
C LYS A 93 19.44 5.70 4.64
N ALA A 94 18.39 6.30 4.07
CA ALA A 94 18.09 6.39 2.66
C ALA A 94 17.97 7.87 2.26
N PRO A 95 19.10 8.57 2.02
CA PRO A 95 19.10 10.00 1.69
C PRO A 95 18.23 10.34 0.48
N PHE A 96 18.05 9.40 -0.45
CA PHE A 96 17.23 9.56 -1.65
C PHE A 96 15.74 9.84 -1.36
N ILE A 97 15.25 9.54 -0.15
CA ILE A 97 13.89 9.88 0.27
C ILE A 97 13.75 11.39 0.46
N ASN A 98 14.81 12.07 0.91
CA ASN A 98 14.80 13.51 1.15
C ASN A 98 14.84 14.33 -0.14
N GLU A 99 15.20 13.71 -1.26
CA GLU A 99 15.27 14.33 -2.59
C GLU A 99 13.97 14.20 -3.40
N LEU A 100 12.94 13.56 -2.84
CA LEU A 100 11.68 13.36 -3.53
C LEU A 100 10.91 14.68 -3.65
N LYS A 101 10.17 14.84 -4.75
CA LYS A 101 9.19 15.92 -4.89
C LYS A 101 8.15 15.82 -3.78
N GLU A 102 7.61 16.96 -3.36
CA GLU A 102 6.68 17.05 -2.23
C GLU A 102 5.46 16.12 -2.38
N ASN A 103 4.86 16.07 -3.57
CA ASN A 103 3.71 15.20 -3.83
C ASN A 103 4.07 13.70 -3.71
N ILE A 104 5.26 13.31 -4.16
CA ILE A 104 5.76 11.93 -4.05
C ILE A 104 6.09 11.59 -2.60
N SER A 105 6.77 12.50 -1.89
CA SER A 105 7.13 12.36 -0.47
C SER A 105 5.88 12.20 0.40
N SER A 106 4.85 13.03 0.18
CA SER A 106 3.57 12.97 0.88
C SER A 106 2.84 11.64 0.67
N VAL A 107 2.72 11.19 -0.59
CA VAL A 107 2.09 9.90 -0.92
C VAL A 107 2.87 8.74 -0.29
N LEU A 108 4.20 8.75 -0.41
CA LEU A 108 5.06 7.73 0.14
C LEU A 108 4.94 7.64 1.66
N PHE A 109 4.95 8.79 2.35
CA PHE A 109 4.79 8.86 3.80
C PHE A 109 3.48 8.22 4.23
N TYR A 110 2.35 8.70 3.68
CA TYR A 110 1.02 8.18 3.98
C TYR A 110 0.92 6.66 3.74
N ALA A 111 1.28 6.20 2.54
CA ALA A 111 1.19 4.80 2.18
C ALA A 111 2.08 3.92 3.07
N PHE A 112 3.29 4.39 3.39
CA PHE A 112 4.20 3.65 4.25
C PHE A 112 3.67 3.53 5.68
N THR A 113 3.21 4.64 6.26
CA THR A 113 2.72 4.67 7.65
C THR A 113 1.48 3.82 7.81
N GLU A 114 0.52 3.91 6.90
CA GLU A 114 -0.68 3.08 6.90
C GLU A 114 -0.34 1.58 6.84
N MET A 115 0.60 1.20 5.97
CA MET A 115 0.94 -0.22 5.78
C MET A 115 1.79 -0.77 6.93
N LEU A 116 2.66 0.06 7.51
CA LEU A 116 3.44 -0.32 8.68
C LEU A 116 2.57 -0.41 9.93
N ASN A 117 1.64 0.54 10.12
CA ASN A 117 0.70 0.49 11.23
C ASN A 117 -0.15 -0.78 11.19
N ASN A 118 -0.66 -1.15 10.01
CA ASN A 118 -1.37 -2.42 9.81
C ASN A 118 -0.52 -3.64 10.22
N ALA A 119 0.77 -3.65 9.89
CA ALA A 119 1.68 -4.71 10.32
C ALA A 119 1.93 -4.67 11.84
N ILE A 120 1.97 -3.50 12.48
CA ILE A 120 2.18 -3.36 13.93
C ILE A 120 0.95 -3.81 14.71
N GLU A 121 -0.24 -3.37 14.32
CA GLU A 121 -1.49 -3.60 15.05
C GLU A 121 -2.02 -5.02 14.85
N HIS A 122 -2.06 -5.50 13.61
CA HIS A 122 -2.86 -6.69 13.27
C HIS A 122 -2.04 -7.96 13.03
N SER A 123 -0.75 -7.85 12.70
CA SER A 123 0.00 -9.06 12.29
C SER A 123 0.20 -10.07 13.42
N ARG A 124 0.33 -9.62 14.68
CA ARG A 124 0.85 -10.42 15.82
C ARG A 124 2.23 -11.05 15.55
N SER A 125 2.97 -10.54 14.57
CA SER A 125 4.32 -10.99 14.26
C SER A 125 5.30 -10.51 15.33
N ARG A 126 6.38 -11.27 15.56
CA ARG A 126 7.49 -10.82 16.43
C ARG A 126 8.35 -9.76 15.73
N TYR A 127 8.49 -9.88 14.42
CA TYR A 127 9.34 -9.01 13.61
C TYR A 127 8.58 -8.51 12.38
N VAL A 128 8.95 -7.30 11.93
CA VAL A 128 8.55 -6.73 10.64
C VAL A 128 9.82 -6.47 9.84
N GLU A 129 9.82 -6.89 8.58
CA GLU A 129 10.85 -6.59 7.60
C GLU A 129 10.37 -5.47 6.69
N ILE A 130 11.21 -4.47 6.49
CA ILE A 130 10.91 -3.30 5.68
C ILE A 130 12.05 -3.13 4.68
N SER A 131 11.73 -3.01 3.40
CA SER A 131 12.66 -2.54 2.38
C SER A 131 12.11 -1.30 1.71
N ILE A 132 12.93 -0.30 1.47
CA ILE A 132 12.60 0.85 0.62
C ILE A 132 13.70 1.05 -0.40
N ARG A 133 13.32 1.24 -1.65
CA ARG A 133 14.25 1.45 -2.74
C ARG A 133 13.79 2.48 -3.75
N LYS A 134 14.74 3.14 -4.41
CA LYS A 134 14.52 4.10 -5.49
C LYS A 134 15.27 3.63 -6.74
N ASP A 135 14.53 3.25 -7.76
CA ASP A 135 15.09 3.01 -9.09
C ASP A 135 15.03 4.32 -9.90
N GLU A 136 15.51 4.33 -11.15
CA GLU A 136 15.52 5.56 -11.97
C GLU A 136 14.11 6.16 -12.20
N LYS A 137 13.10 5.30 -12.27
CA LYS A 137 11.72 5.67 -12.60
C LYS A 137 10.78 5.67 -11.40
N ASP A 138 11.06 4.84 -10.41
CA ASP A 138 10.08 4.46 -9.39
C ASP A 138 10.69 4.46 -8.00
N ILE A 139 9.86 4.76 -7.01
CA ILE A 139 10.12 4.45 -5.61
C ILE A 139 9.24 3.28 -5.19
N THR A 140 9.85 2.32 -4.50
CA THR A 140 9.19 1.09 -4.04
C THR A 140 9.44 0.89 -2.56
N PHE A 141 8.41 0.52 -1.81
CA PHE A 141 8.61 -0.07 -0.50
C PHE A 141 7.96 -1.44 -0.40
N ILE A 142 8.54 -2.28 0.47
CA ILE A 142 8.05 -3.60 0.81
C ILE A 142 7.96 -3.66 2.33
N ILE A 143 6.79 -4.01 2.85
CA ILE A 143 6.58 -4.29 4.27
C ILE A 143 6.13 -5.73 4.40
N ARG A 144 6.81 -6.50 5.24
CA ARG A 144 6.54 -7.92 5.45
C ARG A 144 6.47 -8.26 6.92
N ASP A 145 5.36 -8.88 7.31
CA ASP A 145 5.22 -9.56 8.60
C ASP A 145 5.18 -11.08 8.41
N PHE A 146 5.31 -11.81 9.53
CA PHE A 146 5.31 -13.29 9.56
C PHE A 146 4.16 -13.84 10.42
N GLY A 147 3.11 -13.03 10.54
CA GLY A 147 2.04 -13.16 11.49
C GLY A 147 0.84 -13.95 10.99
N VAL A 148 -0.35 -13.51 11.42
CA VAL A 148 -1.64 -14.14 11.13
C VAL A 148 -2.07 -14.01 9.67
N GLY A 149 -1.56 -12.99 8.96
CA GLY A 149 -1.90 -12.70 7.56
C GLY A 149 -3.17 -11.87 7.41
N VAL A 150 -3.12 -10.83 6.58
CA VAL A 150 -4.20 -9.84 6.41
C VAL A 150 -5.55 -10.46 6.04
N PHE A 151 -5.60 -11.37 5.05
CA PHE A 151 -6.88 -11.94 4.60
C PHE A 151 -7.51 -12.81 5.69
N ARG A 152 -6.69 -13.56 6.44
CA ARG A 152 -7.19 -14.38 7.56
C ARG A 152 -7.68 -13.50 8.70
N ASN A 153 -6.98 -12.40 9.00
CA ASN A 153 -7.43 -11.44 10.01
C ASN A 153 -8.79 -10.84 9.63
N VAL A 154 -8.93 -10.35 8.40
CA VAL A 154 -10.19 -9.79 7.87
C VAL A 154 -11.31 -10.84 7.89
N MET A 155 -11.03 -12.08 7.49
CA MET A 155 -12.01 -13.17 7.56
C MET A 155 -12.53 -13.38 8.99
N GLN A 156 -11.64 -13.39 9.99
CA GLN A 156 -12.02 -13.60 11.38
C GLN A 156 -12.85 -12.44 11.93
N GLU A 157 -12.40 -11.20 11.72
CA GLU A 157 -13.09 -10.00 12.20
C GLU A 157 -14.48 -9.84 11.60
N ARG A 158 -14.67 -10.28 10.34
CA ARG A 158 -15.91 -10.06 9.58
C ARG A 158 -16.71 -11.32 9.31
N LYS A 159 -16.29 -12.44 9.89
CA LYS A 159 -16.94 -13.76 9.76
C LYS A 159 -17.11 -14.18 8.29
N LEU A 160 -16.10 -13.90 7.46
CA LEU A 160 -16.07 -14.26 6.05
C LEU A 160 -15.59 -15.71 5.87
N LYS A 161 -16.05 -16.37 4.82
CA LYS A 161 -15.88 -17.81 4.62
C LYS A 161 -14.63 -18.17 3.83
N SER A 162 -14.06 -17.22 3.08
CA SER A 162 -12.89 -17.48 2.23
C SER A 162 -11.96 -16.27 2.11
N PRO A 163 -10.68 -16.49 1.74
CA PRO A 163 -9.76 -15.40 1.43
C PRO A 163 -10.24 -14.52 0.27
N LEU A 164 -10.94 -15.10 -0.72
CA LEU A 164 -11.56 -14.35 -1.82
C LEU A 164 -12.61 -13.36 -1.31
N GLU A 165 -13.48 -13.79 -0.39
CA GLU A 165 -14.45 -12.88 0.25
C GLU A 165 -13.75 -11.75 1.01
N ALA A 166 -12.64 -12.03 1.70
CA ALA A 166 -11.86 -11.00 2.39
C ALA A 166 -11.18 -10.01 1.43
N ILE A 167 -10.67 -10.48 0.29
CA ILE A 167 -10.12 -9.60 -0.75
C ILE A 167 -11.20 -8.69 -1.31
N GLN A 168 -12.34 -9.26 -1.68
CA GLN A 168 -13.50 -8.52 -2.17
C GLN A 168 -13.95 -7.46 -1.17
N ASP A 169 -14.05 -7.83 0.10
CA ASP A 169 -14.50 -6.94 1.16
C ASP A 169 -13.48 -5.82 1.48
N LEU A 170 -12.17 -6.06 1.36
CA LEU A 170 -11.15 -5.01 1.38
C LEU A 170 -11.31 -4.03 0.21
N LEU A 171 -11.63 -4.53 -1.00
CA LEU A 171 -11.82 -3.72 -2.20
C LEU A 171 -13.06 -2.80 -2.13
N LYS A 172 -14.03 -3.08 -1.27
CA LYS A 172 -15.20 -2.19 -1.05
C LYS A 172 -14.85 -0.94 -0.25
N GLY A 173 -13.81 -1.01 0.58
CA GLY A 173 -13.40 0.07 1.47
C GLY A 173 -14.35 0.36 2.65
N LYS A 174 -14.02 1.45 3.35
CA LYS A 174 -14.69 2.06 4.52
C LYS A 174 -15.18 1.04 5.55
N THR A 175 -14.27 0.28 6.11
CA THR A 175 -14.67 -1.00 6.70
C THR A 175 -15.10 -0.94 8.17
N THR A 176 -15.00 0.22 8.81
CA THR A 176 -15.50 0.42 10.15
C THR A 176 -16.38 1.68 10.17
N THR A 177 -17.40 1.68 11.03
CA THR A 177 -18.20 2.88 11.36
C THR A 177 -17.64 3.59 12.60
N GLN A 178 -16.50 3.13 13.15
CA GLN A 178 -15.85 3.75 14.29
C GLN A 178 -14.85 4.80 13.79
N PRO A 179 -14.97 6.08 14.19
CA PRO A 179 -14.10 7.18 13.75
C PRO A 179 -12.60 7.00 14.02
N HIS A 180 -12.19 5.97 14.77
CA HIS A 180 -10.82 5.75 15.25
C HIS A 180 -10.26 4.37 14.93
N SER A 181 -10.91 3.58 14.08
CA SER A 181 -10.38 2.29 13.63
C SER A 181 -10.32 2.26 12.11
N HIS A 182 -9.29 2.90 11.55
CA HIS A 182 -9.10 3.14 10.11
C HIS A 182 -8.57 1.93 9.31
N ALA A 183 -8.53 0.73 9.90
CA ALA A 183 -7.77 -0.42 9.39
C ALA A 183 -8.08 -0.85 7.93
N GLY A 184 -9.25 -0.51 7.38
CA GLY A 184 -9.53 -0.76 5.95
C GLY A 184 -9.60 0.48 5.05
N GLU A 185 -9.57 1.69 5.59
CA GLU A 185 -9.38 2.90 4.80
C GLU A 185 -7.92 3.00 4.34
N GLY A 186 -6.97 2.71 5.24
CA GLY A 186 -5.54 2.71 4.94
C GLY A 186 -5.16 1.81 3.77
N ILE A 187 -5.56 0.53 3.78
CA ILE A 187 -5.31 -0.41 2.68
C ILE A 187 -6.00 0.06 1.40
N PHE A 188 -7.27 0.47 1.50
CA PHE A 188 -8.04 0.92 0.35
C PHE A 188 -7.37 2.11 -0.35
N PHE A 189 -7.12 3.21 0.36
CA PHE A 189 -6.54 4.41 -0.22
C PHE A 189 -5.09 4.23 -0.65
N THR A 190 -4.30 3.47 0.12
CA THR A 190 -2.93 3.11 -0.30
C THR A 190 -2.94 2.39 -1.64
N SER A 191 -3.92 1.49 -1.85
CA SER A 191 -4.06 0.79 -3.11
C SER A 191 -4.51 1.66 -4.29
N LYS A 192 -5.22 2.76 -4.03
CA LYS A 192 -5.67 3.73 -5.05
C LYS A 192 -4.60 4.73 -5.42
N VAL A 193 -3.77 5.15 -4.46
CA VAL A 193 -2.71 6.15 -4.71
C VAL A 193 -1.49 5.54 -5.39
N ALA A 194 -1.18 4.27 -5.13
CA ALA A 194 -0.08 3.55 -5.77
C ALA A 194 -0.21 3.54 -7.30
N ASP A 195 0.89 3.36 -8.03
CA ASP A 195 0.82 2.92 -9.42
C ASP A 195 0.63 1.41 -9.50
N ILE A 196 1.36 0.67 -8.67
CA ILE A 196 1.15 -0.76 -8.44
C ILE A 196 1.10 -1.01 -6.93
N PHE A 197 0.04 -1.68 -6.50
CA PHE A 197 -0.12 -2.16 -5.12
C PHE A 197 -0.29 -3.68 -5.14
N ILE A 198 0.49 -4.39 -4.32
CA ILE A 198 0.40 -5.83 -4.18
C ILE A 198 0.28 -6.18 -2.70
N LEU A 199 -0.71 -7.01 -2.38
CA LEU A 199 -0.95 -7.55 -1.05
C LEU A 199 -0.95 -9.08 -1.12
N GLU A 200 0.05 -9.71 -0.53
CA GLU A 200 0.21 -11.16 -0.49
C GLU A 200 0.00 -11.68 0.93
N SER A 201 -0.75 -12.77 1.08
CA SER A 201 -0.92 -13.45 2.36
C SER A 201 -1.38 -14.89 2.16
N PHE A 202 -0.65 -15.85 2.75
CA PHE A 202 -1.01 -17.28 2.76
C PHE A 202 -1.46 -17.83 1.40
N GLY A 203 -0.62 -17.63 0.37
CA GLY A 203 -0.88 -18.18 -0.97
C GLY A 203 -1.91 -17.41 -1.79
N HIS A 204 -2.37 -16.25 -1.33
CA HIS A 204 -3.27 -15.39 -2.10
C HIS A 204 -2.59 -14.05 -2.35
N ARG A 205 -2.79 -13.48 -3.54
CA ARG A 205 -2.29 -12.17 -3.92
C ARG A 205 -3.42 -11.34 -4.51
N LEU A 206 -3.58 -10.14 -3.97
CA LEU A 206 -4.30 -9.05 -4.61
C LEU A 206 -3.27 -8.13 -5.26
N ARG A 207 -3.36 -7.92 -6.57
CA ARG A 207 -2.58 -6.91 -7.30
C ARG A 207 -3.54 -5.89 -7.90
N ILE A 208 -3.33 -4.63 -7.58
CA ILE A 208 -4.03 -3.48 -8.16
C ILE A 208 -3.00 -2.73 -8.99
N ASP A 209 -3.26 -2.63 -10.29
CA ASP A 209 -2.40 -1.96 -11.25
C ASP A 209 -3.14 -0.74 -11.81
N ASN A 210 -2.86 0.42 -11.24
CA ASN A 210 -3.50 1.66 -11.61
C ASN A 210 -2.93 2.26 -12.90
N THR A 211 -1.85 1.69 -13.44
CA THR A 211 -1.28 2.11 -14.74
C THR A 211 -2.13 1.62 -15.91
N ILE A 212 -2.71 0.42 -15.77
CA ILE A 212 -3.66 -0.17 -16.72
C ILE A 212 -5.11 -0.17 -16.21
N LYS A 213 -5.34 0.34 -15.00
CA LYS A 213 -6.63 0.41 -14.30
C LYS A 213 -7.29 -0.96 -14.10
N ASP A 214 -6.49 -1.98 -13.75
CA ASP A 214 -6.97 -3.35 -13.62
C ASP A 214 -6.62 -3.98 -12.24
N ILE A 215 -7.38 -5.01 -11.86
CA ILE A 215 -7.28 -5.73 -10.58
C ILE A 215 -7.17 -7.22 -10.84
N PHE A 216 -6.19 -7.85 -10.17
CA PHE A 216 -5.88 -9.28 -10.29
C PHE A 216 -5.94 -9.94 -8.91
N ILE A 217 -6.54 -11.11 -8.87
CA ILE A 217 -6.58 -11.99 -7.69
C ILE A 217 -5.94 -13.30 -8.12
N GLU A 218 -4.84 -13.66 -7.48
CA GLU A 218 -3.99 -14.79 -7.88
C GLU A 218 -3.76 -15.73 -6.69
N GLU A 219 -3.64 -17.02 -6.97
CA GLU A 219 -3.12 -18.02 -6.02
C GLU A 219 -1.62 -18.22 -6.24
N LEU A 220 -0.84 -18.26 -5.16
CA LEU A 220 0.60 -18.37 -5.17
C LEU A 220 1.07 -19.67 -4.51
N ALA A 221 2.03 -20.33 -5.17
CA ALA A 221 2.79 -21.45 -4.62
C ALA A 221 4.31 -21.15 -4.68
N PRO A 222 5.10 -21.47 -3.63
CA PRO A 222 4.66 -21.99 -2.33
C PRO A 222 3.99 -20.91 -1.47
N GLN A 223 3.10 -21.35 -0.57
CA GLN A 223 2.42 -20.45 0.36
C GLN A 223 3.41 -19.89 1.40
N LYS A 224 3.52 -18.56 1.46
CA LYS A 224 4.32 -17.87 2.49
C LYS A 224 3.43 -17.40 3.63
N LYS A 225 3.90 -17.59 4.86
CA LYS A 225 3.23 -17.14 6.09
C LYS A 225 3.32 -15.61 6.24
N GLY A 226 2.28 -15.02 6.82
CA GLY A 226 2.18 -13.59 7.14
C GLY A 226 1.65 -12.77 5.97
N THR A 227 1.84 -11.45 6.05
CA THR A 227 1.48 -10.51 4.99
C THR A 227 2.73 -9.91 4.36
N LYS A 228 2.70 -9.70 3.04
CA LYS A 228 3.67 -8.87 2.33
C LYS A 228 2.92 -7.82 1.51
N VAL A 229 3.23 -6.56 1.77
CA VAL A 229 2.80 -5.41 0.98
C VAL A 229 3.94 -4.99 0.07
N ILE A 230 3.64 -4.72 -1.20
CA ILE A 230 4.54 -4.07 -2.15
C ILE A 230 3.80 -2.86 -2.69
N PHE A 231 4.44 -1.70 -2.59
CA PHE A 231 3.94 -0.44 -3.10
C PHE A 231 4.95 0.13 -4.08
N VAL A 232 4.49 0.53 -5.26
CA VAL A 232 5.29 1.15 -6.31
C VAL A 232 4.63 2.46 -6.72
N LEU A 233 5.43 3.52 -6.82
CA LEU A 233 5.02 4.83 -7.29
C LEU A 233 6.08 5.42 -8.20
N SER A 234 5.67 5.92 -9.35
CA SER A 234 6.56 6.61 -10.28
C SER A 234 7.04 7.95 -9.71
N LEU A 235 8.34 8.22 -9.85
CA LEU A 235 8.95 9.52 -9.55
C LEU A 235 8.43 10.63 -10.49
N GLY A 236 7.80 10.26 -11.61
CA GLY A 236 7.10 11.15 -12.53
C GLY A 236 5.62 11.37 -12.20
N SER A 237 5.10 10.74 -11.16
CA SER A 237 3.67 10.82 -10.81
C SER A 237 3.25 12.25 -10.47
N LYS A 238 2.07 12.63 -10.95
CA LYS A 238 1.41 13.91 -10.67
C LYS A 238 0.28 13.77 -9.64
N LYS A 239 0.12 12.58 -9.05
CA LYS A 239 -0.95 12.31 -8.07
C LYS A 239 -0.69 13.13 -6.80
N HIS A 240 -1.76 13.71 -6.25
CA HIS A 240 -1.81 14.18 -4.88
C HIS A 240 -2.82 13.35 -4.07
N LEU A 241 -2.55 13.17 -2.77
CA LEU A 241 -3.45 12.42 -1.88
C LEU A 241 -4.87 13.01 -1.86
N ALA A 242 -4.97 14.34 -1.83
CA ALA A 242 -6.25 15.05 -1.86
C ALA A 242 -7.07 14.68 -3.10
N ASP A 243 -6.45 14.63 -4.29
CA ASP A 243 -7.14 14.26 -5.53
C ASP A 243 -7.69 12.84 -5.50
N VAL A 244 -6.99 11.92 -4.82
CA VAL A 244 -7.45 10.54 -4.64
C VAL A 244 -8.59 10.49 -3.64
N PHE A 245 -8.47 11.16 -2.49
CA PHE A 245 -9.55 11.19 -1.48
C PHE A 245 -10.83 11.82 -2.03
N ASN A 246 -10.70 12.91 -2.81
CA ASN A 246 -11.82 13.61 -3.42
C ASN A 246 -12.61 12.74 -4.42
N GLN A 247 -12.04 11.64 -4.93
CA GLN A 247 -12.77 10.71 -5.80
C GLN A 247 -13.77 9.82 -5.04
N PHE A 248 -13.60 9.71 -3.71
CA PHE A 248 -14.38 8.83 -2.83
C PHE A 248 -15.29 9.60 -1.85
N VAL A 249 -15.48 10.89 -2.09
CA VAL A 249 -16.55 11.70 -1.51
C VAL A 249 -17.61 12.00 -2.57
N THR A 250 -18.84 12.13 -2.12
CA THR A 250 -19.99 12.46 -2.98
C THR A 250 -19.96 13.95 -3.35
N GLU A 251 -19.63 14.81 -2.39
CA GLU A 251 -19.51 16.26 -2.57
C GLU A 251 -18.04 16.69 -2.47
N PRO A 252 -17.45 17.24 -3.56
CA PRO A 252 -16.07 17.71 -3.54
C PRO A 252 -15.86 18.81 -2.50
N GLY A 253 -14.89 18.61 -1.60
CA GLY A 253 -14.58 19.56 -0.51
C GLY A 253 -15.18 19.19 0.84
N GLU A 254 -16.09 18.20 0.90
CA GLU A 254 -16.47 17.58 2.18
C GLU A 254 -15.40 16.58 2.64
N VAL A 255 -15.24 16.47 3.96
CA VAL A 255 -14.38 15.43 4.55
C VAL A 255 -15.21 14.15 4.69
N GLY A 256 -14.83 13.10 3.96
CA GLY A 256 -15.51 11.82 4.10
C GLY A 256 -14.96 10.71 3.22
N PHE A 257 -15.59 9.55 3.36
CA PHE A 257 -15.47 8.42 2.46
C PHE A 257 -16.86 7.82 2.31
N ASP A 258 -17.72 8.45 1.52
CA ASP A 258 -19.11 8.04 1.35
C ASP A 258 -19.44 7.59 -0.08
N LYS A 259 -18.44 7.50 -0.95
CA LYS A 259 -18.56 6.95 -2.29
C LYS A 259 -17.60 5.78 -2.49
N THR A 260 -18.05 4.70 -3.13
CA THR A 260 -17.21 3.55 -3.48
C THR A 260 -17.47 3.05 -4.89
N GLU A 261 -16.51 2.35 -5.47
CA GLU A 261 -16.60 1.75 -6.80
C GLU A 261 -16.28 0.25 -6.73
N ILE A 262 -17.22 -0.56 -7.22
CA ILE A 262 -17.15 -2.02 -7.18
C ILE A 262 -17.04 -2.56 -8.61
N LYS A 263 -15.93 -3.25 -8.90
CA LYS A 263 -15.79 -4.04 -10.13
C LYS A 263 -16.60 -5.33 -10.02
N VAL A 264 -17.76 -5.39 -10.67
CA VAL A 264 -18.70 -6.53 -10.60
C VAL A 264 -18.03 -7.84 -11.02
N ARG A 265 -17.12 -7.78 -12.00
CA ARG A 265 -16.32 -8.91 -12.50
C ARG A 265 -15.57 -9.70 -11.41
N LEU A 266 -15.26 -9.08 -10.27
CA LEU A 266 -14.52 -9.72 -9.17
C LEU A 266 -15.38 -10.58 -8.24
N TYR A 267 -16.72 -10.54 -8.38
CA TYR A 267 -17.67 -11.11 -7.41
C TYR A 267 -18.45 -12.34 -7.90
N ALA A 268 -18.18 -12.83 -9.11
CA ALA A 268 -18.72 -14.10 -9.57
C ALA A 268 -17.62 -15.13 -9.78
N SER A 269 -17.97 -16.38 -9.50
CA SER A 269 -17.22 -17.55 -9.98
C SER A 269 -17.70 -17.84 -11.41
N GLY A 270 -17.00 -17.29 -12.40
CA GLY A 270 -17.32 -17.43 -13.83
C GLY A 270 -17.92 -16.18 -14.47
N THR A 271 -18.43 -16.30 -15.69
CA THR A 271 -18.88 -15.18 -16.53
C THR A 271 -20.36 -14.82 -16.37
N VAL A 272 -21.09 -15.51 -15.49
CA VAL A 272 -22.55 -15.50 -15.47
C VAL A 272 -23.11 -15.05 -14.11
N TYR A 273 -23.81 -13.92 -14.12
CA TYR A 273 -24.37 -13.25 -12.94
C TYR A 273 -25.88 -13.43 -12.86
N ILE A 274 -26.36 -14.63 -12.53
CA ILE A 274 -27.80 -14.93 -12.62
C ILE A 274 -28.54 -14.73 -11.29
N SER A 275 -27.90 -15.02 -10.14
CA SER A 275 -28.62 -15.24 -8.88
C SER A 275 -28.68 -14.02 -7.96
N ARG A 276 -29.76 -13.92 -7.16
CA ARG A 276 -29.86 -12.96 -6.03
C ARG A 276 -28.71 -13.11 -5.04
N SER A 277 -28.24 -14.33 -4.82
CA SER A 277 -27.16 -14.59 -3.87
C SER A 277 -25.84 -13.91 -4.28
N GLN A 278 -25.56 -13.85 -5.58
CA GLN A 278 -24.40 -13.13 -6.12
C GLN A 278 -24.56 -11.61 -5.92
N ALA A 279 -25.73 -11.06 -6.22
CA ALA A 279 -26.03 -9.64 -5.97
C ALA A 279 -25.87 -9.27 -4.48
N ARG A 280 -26.41 -10.08 -3.56
CA ARG A 280 -26.26 -9.84 -2.11
C ARG A 280 -24.80 -9.84 -1.65
N ARG A 281 -23.93 -10.67 -2.25
CA ARG A 281 -22.49 -10.66 -1.92
C ARG A 281 -21.82 -9.35 -2.34
N ILE A 282 -22.19 -8.80 -3.49
CA ILE A 282 -21.72 -7.47 -3.94
C ILE A 282 -22.19 -6.40 -2.96
N LEU A 283 -23.49 -6.39 -2.65
CA LEU A 283 -24.13 -5.36 -1.83
C LEU A 283 -23.79 -5.42 -0.33
N ALA A 284 -23.30 -6.58 0.16
CA ALA A 284 -22.98 -6.77 1.57
C ALA A 284 -22.02 -5.68 2.07
N GLY A 285 -22.43 -4.97 3.13
CA GLY A 285 -21.65 -3.92 3.76
C GLY A 285 -21.59 -2.60 2.99
N LEU A 286 -22.34 -2.44 1.88
CA LEU A 286 -22.36 -1.18 1.11
C LEU A 286 -23.38 -0.16 1.62
N ASN A 287 -24.23 -0.52 2.58
CA ASN A 287 -25.28 0.33 3.16
C ASN A 287 -24.77 1.49 4.05
N LYS A 288 -23.48 1.80 3.98
CA LYS A 288 -22.75 2.85 4.73
C LYS A 288 -22.20 3.96 3.82
N PHE A 289 -22.41 3.80 2.51
CA PHE A 289 -22.05 4.75 1.47
C PHE A 289 -23.30 5.50 1.03
N LYS A 290 -23.12 6.74 0.58
CA LYS A 290 -24.15 7.54 -0.10
C LYS A 290 -24.20 7.19 -1.59
N THR A 291 -23.06 6.96 -2.24
CA THR A 291 -22.99 6.60 -3.66
C THR A 291 -22.20 5.30 -3.86
N ILE A 292 -22.77 4.36 -4.62
CA ILE A 292 -22.15 3.10 -5.00
C ILE A 292 -22.07 3.04 -6.52
N ILE A 293 -20.86 3.07 -7.06
CA ILE A 293 -20.62 2.83 -8.48
C ILE A 293 -20.45 1.32 -8.69
N LEU A 294 -21.25 0.73 -9.58
CA LEU A 294 -21.12 -0.65 -10.01
C LEU A 294 -20.55 -0.68 -11.42
N ASP A 295 -19.30 -1.10 -11.56
CA ASP A 295 -18.62 -1.22 -12.84
C ASP A 295 -18.83 -2.63 -13.43
N PHE A 296 -19.53 -2.65 -14.56
CA PHE A 296 -19.85 -3.86 -15.32
C PHE A 296 -18.85 -4.15 -16.45
N ASP A 297 -17.67 -3.52 -16.46
CA ASP A 297 -16.61 -3.85 -17.40
C ASP A 297 -16.32 -5.36 -17.40
N ARG A 298 -16.28 -5.94 -18.61
CA ARG A 298 -16.13 -7.38 -18.90
C ARG A 298 -17.24 -8.27 -18.31
N VAL A 299 -18.40 -7.73 -17.94
CA VAL A 299 -19.59 -8.49 -17.58
C VAL A 299 -20.50 -8.60 -18.81
N THR A 300 -20.60 -9.81 -19.37
CA THR A 300 -21.32 -10.02 -20.64
C THR A 300 -22.84 -10.12 -20.48
N THR A 301 -23.33 -10.57 -19.33
CA THR A 301 -24.78 -10.65 -19.06
C THR A 301 -25.05 -10.74 -17.56
N VAL A 302 -26.21 -10.24 -17.14
CA VAL A 302 -26.78 -10.46 -15.81
C VAL A 302 -28.17 -11.05 -15.93
N GLY A 303 -28.59 -11.86 -14.97
CA GLY A 303 -29.93 -12.42 -14.90
C GLY A 303 -30.90 -11.45 -14.23
N GLN A 304 -32.19 -11.61 -14.51
CA GLN A 304 -33.25 -10.78 -13.94
C GLN A 304 -33.22 -10.76 -12.41
N ALA A 305 -33.01 -11.92 -11.78
CA ALA A 305 -32.97 -12.03 -10.33
C ALA A 305 -31.77 -11.28 -9.71
N PHE A 306 -30.63 -11.21 -10.42
CA PHE A 306 -29.48 -10.42 -10.01
C PHE A 306 -29.76 -8.92 -10.10
N ALA A 307 -30.26 -8.44 -11.25
CA ALA A 307 -30.60 -7.03 -11.45
C ALA A 307 -31.70 -6.57 -10.49
N ASP A 308 -32.74 -7.39 -10.29
CA ASP A 308 -33.85 -7.16 -9.35
C ASP A 308 -33.38 -6.90 -7.92
N GLU A 309 -32.41 -7.69 -7.45
CA GLU A 309 -31.88 -7.54 -6.10
C GLU A 309 -31.11 -6.22 -5.92
N ILE A 310 -30.36 -5.78 -6.93
CA ILE A 310 -29.54 -4.56 -6.89
C ILE A 310 -30.40 -3.30 -7.09
N PHE A 311 -31.09 -3.20 -8.21
CA PHE A 311 -31.69 -1.93 -8.65
C PHE A 311 -33.10 -1.70 -8.11
N ARG A 312 -33.77 -2.75 -7.59
CA ARG A 312 -35.10 -2.63 -6.98
C ARG A 312 -35.08 -2.95 -5.50
N VAL A 313 -34.72 -4.16 -5.10
CA VAL A 313 -34.84 -4.60 -3.69
C VAL A 313 -33.91 -3.80 -2.78
N PHE A 314 -32.62 -3.67 -3.15
CA PHE A 314 -31.67 -2.92 -2.36
C PHE A 314 -31.99 -1.42 -2.36
N GLN A 315 -32.34 -0.83 -3.50
CA GLN A 315 -32.73 0.56 -3.61
C GLN A 315 -33.99 0.89 -2.78
N GLN A 316 -35.02 0.03 -2.79
CA GLN A 316 -36.21 0.20 -1.95
C GLN A 316 -35.89 0.12 -0.47
N LYS A 317 -34.91 -0.71 -0.09
CA LYS A 317 -34.48 -0.85 1.30
C LYS A 317 -33.61 0.33 1.77
N TYR A 318 -32.83 0.92 0.86
CA TYR A 318 -31.91 2.03 1.14
C TYR A 318 -32.13 3.16 0.13
N PRO A 319 -33.24 3.91 0.24
CA PRO A 319 -33.65 4.91 -0.76
C PRO A 319 -32.66 6.07 -0.88
N ASP A 320 -31.93 6.40 0.18
CA ASP A 320 -30.96 7.50 0.22
C ASP A 320 -29.60 7.15 -0.40
N ILE A 321 -29.39 5.89 -0.80
CA ILE A 321 -28.16 5.44 -1.43
C ILE A 321 -28.34 5.49 -2.94
N GLU A 322 -27.47 6.22 -3.64
CA GLU A 322 -27.42 6.24 -5.08
C GLU A 322 -26.60 5.06 -5.61
N VAL A 323 -27.21 4.20 -6.43
CA VAL A 323 -26.52 3.10 -7.12
C VAL A 323 -26.34 3.47 -8.59
N VAL A 324 -25.10 3.67 -9.03
CA VAL A 324 -24.76 4.12 -10.38
C VAL A 324 -24.09 3.00 -11.16
N PRO A 325 -24.75 2.37 -12.14
CA PRO A 325 -24.13 1.37 -12.99
C PRO A 325 -23.34 2.03 -14.14
N ILE A 326 -22.11 1.54 -14.41
CA ILE A 326 -21.25 2.03 -15.50
C ILE A 326 -20.69 0.87 -16.33
N ASN A 327 -20.21 1.18 -17.55
CA ASN A 327 -19.58 0.23 -18.49
C ASN A 327 -20.41 -1.04 -18.75
N MET A 328 -21.73 -0.90 -18.86
CA MET A 328 -22.63 -2.01 -19.14
C MET A 328 -22.57 -2.41 -20.62
N ALA A 329 -22.52 -3.72 -20.87
CA ALA A 329 -22.87 -4.27 -22.19
C ALA A 329 -24.37 -4.11 -22.45
N GLU A 330 -24.79 -4.13 -23.72
CA GLU A 330 -26.20 -3.94 -24.11
C GLU A 330 -27.17 -4.89 -23.41
N SER A 331 -26.78 -6.16 -23.25
CA SER A 331 -27.53 -7.18 -22.51
C SER A 331 -27.71 -6.86 -21.03
N VAL A 332 -26.70 -6.26 -20.41
CA VAL A 332 -26.73 -5.84 -19.00
C VAL A 332 -27.64 -4.63 -18.87
N GLN A 333 -27.45 -3.61 -19.72
CA GLN A 333 -28.29 -2.41 -19.75
C GLN A 333 -29.77 -2.79 -19.91
N PHE A 334 -30.10 -3.65 -20.87
CA PHE A 334 -31.46 -4.12 -21.09
C PHE A 334 -32.08 -4.74 -19.83
N MET A 335 -31.30 -5.53 -19.08
CA MET A 335 -31.80 -6.17 -17.87
C MET A 335 -32.00 -5.16 -16.72
N VAL A 336 -31.11 -4.17 -16.59
CA VAL A 336 -31.23 -3.09 -15.60
C VAL A 336 -32.46 -2.24 -15.89
N ASP A 337 -32.60 -1.75 -17.12
CA ASP A 337 -33.73 -0.91 -17.55
C ASP A 337 -35.08 -1.60 -17.32
N ARG A 338 -35.14 -2.92 -17.60
CA ARG A 338 -36.35 -3.73 -17.41
C ARG A 338 -36.80 -3.82 -15.95
N VAL A 339 -35.86 -3.78 -15.00
CA VAL A 339 -36.16 -3.86 -13.57
C VAL A 339 -36.50 -2.48 -13.00
N GLU A 340 -35.80 -1.44 -13.43
CA GLU A 340 -36.01 -0.06 -12.97
C GLU A 340 -37.31 0.55 -13.49
N LYS A 341 -37.72 0.18 -14.72
CA LYS A 341 -39.01 0.53 -15.29
C LYS A 341 -39.92 -0.69 -15.20
N PRO A 342 -40.59 -0.95 -14.05
CA PRO A 342 -41.62 -1.97 -14.04
C PRO A 342 -42.63 -1.59 -15.11
N ALA A 343 -42.85 -2.50 -16.06
CA ALA A 343 -43.68 -2.28 -17.23
C ALA A 343 -45.05 -1.70 -16.83
N HIS A 344 -45.21 -0.38 -16.95
CA HIS A 344 -46.47 0.25 -17.33
C HIS A 344 -46.69 0.00 -18.82
N LEU A 345 -46.80 -1.28 -19.18
CA LEU A 345 -47.27 -1.77 -20.47
C LEU A 345 -48.18 -2.96 -20.19
N LYS A 346 -49.32 -2.65 -19.56
CA LYS A 346 -50.67 -2.96 -20.06
C LYS A 346 -51.72 -2.31 -19.18
#